data_AF-A0A3B3TSJ8-F1
#
_entry.id   AF-A0A3B3TSJ8-F1
#
_cell.length_a   1.000
_cell.length_b   1.000
_cell.length_c   1.000
_cell.angle_alpha   90.00
_cell.angle_beta   90.00
_cell.angle_gamma   90.00
#
_symmetry.space_group_name_H-M   'P 1'
#
loop_
_entity.id
_entity.type
_entity.pdbx_description
1 polymer ?
#
loop_
_entity_poly.entity_id
_entity_poly.type
_entity_poly.pdbx_seq_one_letter_code
_entity_poly.pdbx_strand_id
1 'polypeptide(L)'
;MILDLRSVRPDFIDHVSNPVLDKLLDELQHCRVISDAEADQIRTKPRVEKARELIDTVRKKGAEASSRMTSALCSNDPYLSSELGLL
;
A
#
# COMPACT_ATOMS: atom_id res chain seq x y z
N MET A 1 5.99 11.32 13.69
CA MET A 1 6.38 9.92 13.94
C MET A 1 6.32 9.24 12.59
N ILE A 2 7.46 8.97 11.95
CA ILE A 2 7.46 8.34 10.61
C ILE A 2 7.23 6.86 10.84
N LEU A 3 6.01 6.41 10.59
CA LEU A 3 5.61 5.03 10.76
C LEU A 3 6.27 4.17 9.69
N ASP A 4 7.06 3.20 10.14
CA ASP A 4 7.81 2.30 9.28
C ASP A 4 6.84 1.27 8.66
N LEU A 5 6.56 1.42 7.35
CA LEU A 5 5.85 0.41 6.55
C LEU A 5 6.44 -1.00 6.68
N ARG A 6 7.69 -1.11 7.16
CA ARG A 6 8.39 -2.37 7.42
C ARG A 6 7.80 -3.15 8.60
N SER A 7 7.34 -2.47 9.64
CA SER A 7 6.80 -3.12 10.85
C SER A 7 5.36 -3.59 10.65
N VAL A 8 4.57 -2.83 9.89
CA VAL A 8 3.16 -3.12 9.60
C VAL A 8 2.97 -4.06 8.41
N ARG A 9 4.05 -4.43 7.72
CA ARG A 9 4.03 -5.31 6.53
C ARG A 9 3.28 -6.64 6.75
N PRO A 10 3.56 -7.44 7.80
CA PRO A 10 2.88 -8.73 7.96
C PRO A 10 1.38 -8.55 8.23
N ASP A 11 1.01 -7.69 9.18
CA ASP A 11 -0.39 -7.39 9.51
C ASP A 11 -1.14 -6.80 8.31
N PHE A 12 -0.52 -5.89 7.56
CA PHE A 12 -1.13 -5.34 6.35
C PHE A 12 -1.42 -6.44 5.33
N ILE A 13 -0.49 -7.35 5.08
CA ILE A 13 -0.69 -8.43 4.09
C ILE A 13 -1.80 -9.42 4.52
N ASP A 14 -1.94 -9.63 5.82
CA ASP A 14 -2.93 -10.56 6.38
C ASP A 14 -4.35 -9.95 6.42
N HIS A 15 -4.46 -8.68 6.83
CA HIS A 15 -5.73 -8.01 7.07
C HIS A 15 -6.26 -7.20 5.88
N VAL A 16 -5.39 -6.78 4.95
CA VAL A 16 -5.84 -5.97 3.80
C VAL A 16 -6.74 -6.76 2.86
N SER A 17 -7.85 -6.13 2.47
CA SER A 17 -8.78 -6.68 1.50
C SER A 17 -8.36 -6.33 0.07
N ASN A 18 -8.62 -7.23 -0.88
CA ASN A 18 -8.40 -6.99 -2.32
C ASN A 18 -8.93 -5.63 -2.83
N PRO A 19 -10.17 -5.20 -2.54
CA PRO A 19 -10.67 -3.90 -2.98
C PRO A 19 -9.87 -2.72 -2.41
N VAL A 20 -9.34 -2.83 -1.19
CA VAL A 20 -8.47 -1.79 -0.61
C VAL A 20 -7.14 -1.75 -1.35
N LEU A 21 -6.54 -2.91 -1.66
CA LEU A 21 -5.32 -2.98 -2.47
C LEU A 21 -5.48 -2.37 -3.86
N ASP A 22 -6.59 -2.66 -4.55
CA ASP A 22 -6.84 -2.10 -5.88
C ASP A 22 -7.03 -0.57 -5.84
N LYS A 23 -7.71 -0.04 -4.82
CA LYS A 23 -7.80 1.41 -4.62
C LYS A 23 -6.45 2.04 -4.30
N LEU A 24 -5.63 1.41 -3.46
CA LEU A 24 -4.29 1.88 -3.16
C LEU A 24 -3.40 1.90 -4.42
N LEU A 25 -3.51 0.88 -5.27
CA LEU A 25 -2.83 0.84 -6.56
C LEU A 25 -3.25 2.00 -7.46
N ASP A 26 -4.56 2.24 -7.59
CA ASP A 26 -5.10 3.37 -8.37
C ASP A 26 -4.56 4.71 -7.87
N GLU A 27 -4.59 4.96 -6.55
CA GLU A 27 -4.09 6.19 -5.95
C GLU A 27 -2.58 6.38 -6.17
N LEU A 28 -1.80 5.31 -6.01
CA LEU A 28 -0.35 5.34 -6.22
C LEU A 28 0.00 5.52 -7.70
N GLN A 29 -0.77 4.92 -8.60
CA GLN A 29 -0.65 5.10 -10.06
C GLN A 29 -1.01 6.53 -10.45
N HIS A 30 -2.11 7.06 -9.91
CA HIS A 30 -2.56 8.44 -10.14
C HIS A 30 -1.53 9.47 -9.66
N CYS A 31 -0.93 9.24 -8.50
CA CYS A 31 0.16 10.07 -7.98
C CYS A 31 1.51 9.86 -8.71
N ARG A 32 1.56 9.02 -9.76
CA ARG A 32 2.78 8.63 -10.50
C ARG A 32 3.89 8.04 -9.62
N VAL A 33 3.53 7.44 -8.49
CA VAL A 33 4.46 6.73 -7.60
C VAL A 33 4.89 5.41 -8.25
N ILE A 34 3.93 4.70 -8.84
CA ILE A 34 4.14 3.47 -9.59
C ILE A 34 3.79 3.71 -11.06
N SER A 35 4.54 3.09 -11.97
CA SER A 35 4.24 3.13 -13.40
C SER A 35 3.08 2.19 -13.76
N ASP A 36 2.38 2.44 -14.87
CA ASP A 36 1.29 1.58 -15.35
C ASP A 36 1.72 0.11 -15.46
N ALA A 37 2.92 -0.14 -15.97
CA ALA A 37 3.46 -1.50 -16.07
C ALA A 37 3.72 -2.17 -14.70
N GLU A 38 4.07 -1.40 -13.67
CA GLU A 38 4.21 -1.92 -12.31
C GLU A 38 2.81 -2.21 -11.73
N ALA A 39 1.87 -1.29 -11.90
CA ALA A 39 0.50 -1.43 -11.42
C ALA A 39 -0.19 -2.67 -12.04
N ASP A 40 -0.07 -2.89 -13.34
CA ASP A 40 -0.64 -4.06 -14.03
C ASP A 40 -0.01 -5.39 -13.54
N GLN A 41 1.31 -5.42 -13.36
CA GLN A 41 1.99 -6.60 -12.81
C GLN A 41 1.54 -6.91 -11.38
N ILE A 42 1.30 -5.89 -10.57
CA ILE A 42 0.82 -6.06 -9.20
C ILE A 42 -0.68 -6.44 -9.19
N ARG A 43 -1.48 -5.91 -10.12
CA ARG A 43 -2.91 -6.22 -10.27
C ARG A 43 -3.18 -7.68 -10.63
N THR A 44 -2.30 -8.30 -11.44
CA THR A 44 -2.41 -9.70 -11.86
C THR A 44 -2.04 -10.71 -10.77
N LYS A 45 -1.43 -10.26 -9.67
CA LYS A 45 -0.99 -11.13 -8.56
C LYS A 45 -2.11 -11.42 -7.55
N PRO A 46 -2.03 -12.57 -6.83
CA PRO A 46 -2.97 -12.87 -5.75
C PRO A 46 -2.84 -11.88 -4.58
N ARG A 47 -3.89 -11.73 -3.77
CA ARG A 47 -3.99 -10.74 -2.66
C ARG A 47 -2.69 -10.56 -1.86
N VAL A 48 -2.13 -11.67 -1.38
CA VAL A 48 -0.95 -11.70 -0.52
C VAL A 48 0.29 -11.18 -1.25
N GLU A 49 0.52 -11.64 -2.47
CA GLU A 49 1.64 -11.16 -3.28
C GLU A 49 1.44 -9.72 -3.74
N LYS A 50 0.21 -9.35 -4.11
CA LYS A 50 -0.19 -7.98 -4.44
C LYS A 50 0.16 -7.02 -3.31
N ALA A 51 -0.27 -7.32 -2.08
CA ALA A 51 0.06 -6.52 -0.89
C ALA A 51 1.56 -6.43 -0.64
N ARG A 52 2.26 -7.57 -0.78
CA ARG A 52 3.71 -7.65 -0.58
C ARG A 52 4.47 -6.77 -1.57
N GLU A 53 4.11 -6.84 -2.85
CA GLU A 53 4.74 -6.06 -3.91
C GLU A 53 4.39 -4.58 -3.83
N LEU A 54 3.17 -4.23 -3.44
CA LEU A 54 2.77 -2.86 -3.23
C LEU A 54 3.71 -2.19 -2.21
N ILE A 55 3.88 -2.81 -1.04
CA ILE A 55 4.78 -2.32 0.01
C ILE A 55 6.22 -2.25 -0.47
N ASP A 56 6.72 -3.29 -1.16
CA ASP A 56 8.10 -3.32 -1.65
C ASP A 56 8.34 -2.20 -2.68
N THR A 57 7.38 -1.97 -3.58
CA THR A 57 7.46 -0.92 -4.62
C THR A 57 7.47 0.46 -3.97
N VAL A 58 6.49 0.73 -3.09
CA VAL A 58 6.39 2.00 -2.35
C VAL A 58 7.67 2.28 -1.56
N ARG A 59 8.22 1.27 -0.89
CA ARG A 59 9.47 1.38 -0.14
C ARG A 59 10.67 1.66 -1.03
N LYS A 60 10.75 1.05 -2.22
CA LYS A 60 11.81 1.30 -3.21
C LYS A 60 11.75 2.72 -3.78
N LYS A 61 10.55 3.31 -3.92
CA LYS A 61 10.37 4.68 -4.42
C LYS A 61 10.75 5.73 -3.38
N GLY A 62 10.62 5.42 -2.09
CA GLY A 62 11.15 6.24 -0.99
C GLY A 62 10.09 6.72 0.00
N ALA A 63 10.48 7.67 0.85
CA ALA A 63 9.63 8.14 1.95
C ALA A 63 8.37 8.86 1.47
N GLU A 64 8.43 9.59 0.35
CA GLU A 64 7.27 10.30 -0.19
C GLU A 64 6.18 9.34 -0.68
N ALA A 65 6.57 8.29 -1.40
CA ALA A 65 5.69 7.20 -1.78
C ALA A 65 5.05 6.53 -0.54
N SER A 66 5.86 6.29 0.49
CA SER A 66 5.41 5.69 1.75
C SER A 66 4.35 6.56 2.42
N SER A 67 4.57 7.88 2.46
CA SER A 67 3.60 8.83 3.00
C SER A 67 2.30 8.85 2.20
N ARG A 68 2.37 8.76 0.87
CA ARG A 68 1.18 8.70 0.00
C ARG A 68 0.39 7.42 0.23
N MET A 69 1.06 6.28 0.33
CA MET A 69 0.42 5.00 0.64
C MET A 69 -0.31 5.04 1.97
N THR A 70 0.33 5.54 3.03
CA THR A 70 -0.29 5.66 4.35
C THR A 70 -1.51 6.58 4.33
N SER A 71 -1.41 7.72 3.64
CA SER A 71 -2.53 8.67 3.53
C SER A 71 -3.72 8.07 2.75
N ALA A 72 -3.43 7.35 1.66
CA ALA A 72 -4.45 6.64 0.89
C ALA A 72 -5.09 5.52 1.71
N LEU A 73 -4.30 4.79 2.52
CA LEU A 73 -4.80 3.76 3.40
C LEU A 73 -5.70 4.33 4.49
N CYS A 74 -5.28 5.38 5.20
CA CYS A 74 -6.13 6.05 6.20
C CYS A 74 -7.45 6.57 5.60
N SER A 75 -7.43 7.02 4.34
CA SER A 75 -8.63 7.52 3.66
C SER A 75 -9.57 6.40 3.21
N ASN A 76 -9.02 5.25 2.80
CA ASN A 76 -9.80 4.13 2.29
C ASN A 76 -10.27 3.18 3.39
N ASP A 77 -9.43 2.97 4.42
CA ASP A 77 -9.64 2.07 5.52
C ASP A 77 -9.02 2.63 6.81
N PRO A 78 -9.71 3.56 7.48
CA PRO A 78 -9.24 4.14 8.74
C PRO A 78 -9.20 3.12 9.89
N TYR A 79 -9.93 2.00 9.76
CA TYR A 79 -9.91 0.94 10.76
C TYR A 79 -8.61 0.16 10.67
N LEU A 80 -8.25 -0.29 9.46
CA LEU A 80 -6.99 -0.97 9.21
C LEU A 80 -5.79 -0.07 9.51
N SER A 81 -5.87 1.24 9.19
CA SER A 81 -4.80 2.16 9.58
C SER A 81 -4.68 2.29 11.10
N SER A 82 -5.78 2.28 11.86
CA SER A 82 -5.74 2.29 13.32
C SER A 82 -5.16 0.98 13.88
N GLU A 83 -5.52 -0.16 13.30
CA GLU A 83 -5.04 -1.49 13.70
C GLU A 83 -3.53 -1.64 13.46
N LEU A 84 -3.04 -1.08 12.35
CA LEU A 84 -1.63 -1.02 12.01
C LEU A 84 -0.88 0.10 12.76
N GLY A 85 -1.57 0.91 13.56
CA GLY A 85 -0.97 2.03 14.30
C GLY A 85 -0.46 3.16 13.39
N LEU A 86 -1.03 3.31 12.20
CA LEU A 86 -0.64 4.30 11.18
C LEU A 86 -1.28 5.70 11.39
N LEU A 87 -2.22 5.81 12.31
CA LEU A 87 -2.93 7.04 12.71
C LEU A 87 -2.22 7.77 13.85
#